data_AF-A0A3M6V941-F1
#
_entry.id   AF-A0A3M6V941-F1
#
_cell.length_a   1.000
_cell.length_b   1.000
_cell.length_c   1.000
_cell.angle_alpha   90.00
_cell.angle_beta   90.00
_cell.angle_gamma   90.00
#
_symmetry.space_group_name_H-M   'P 1'
#
loop_
_entity.id
_entity.type
_entity.pdbx_description
1 polymer ?
#
loop_
_entity_poly.entity_id
_entity_poly.type
_entity_poly.pdbx_seq_one_letter_code
_entity_poly.pdbx_strand_id
1 'polypeptide(L)'
;MRIMFLSNSAIVGVGHDFNPMLFSQAANNFWSFSEFVDKKPTEAAVKINSGGFSAARSLFESKVMRGQSSDATQLDKDMLWMKHESNITCIQPYAQSASGGVTEFSTSALDGRVVLWKLKSLNVELSKLHL
;
A
#
# COMPACT_ATOMS: atom_id res chain seq x y z
N MET A 1 -12.36 -3.17 -11.98
CA MET A 1 -10.96 -2.81 -12.31
C MET A 1 -10.91 -1.32 -12.63
N ARG A 2 -9.99 -0.57 -12.02
CA ARG A 2 -9.77 0.85 -12.30
C ARG A 2 -8.28 1.13 -12.44
N ILE A 3 -7.95 2.18 -13.18
CA ILE A 3 -6.58 2.64 -13.39
C ILE A 3 -6.50 4.15 -13.15
N MET A 4 -5.33 4.63 -12.74
CA MET A 4 -5.06 6.05 -12.55
C MET A 4 -3.59 6.33 -12.93
N PHE A 5 -3.36 7.45 -13.62
CA PHE A 5 -2.00 7.92 -13.89
C PHE A 5 -1.42 8.57 -12.63
N LEU A 6 -0.21 8.16 -12.25
CA LEU A 6 0.59 8.85 -11.26
C LEU A 6 1.44 9.95 -11.91
N SER A 7 1.93 9.68 -13.12
CA SER A 7 2.63 10.60 -14.00
C SER A 7 2.47 10.14 -15.45
N ASN A 8 3.09 10.83 -16.42
CA ASN A 8 3.02 10.44 -17.84
C ASN A 8 3.61 9.06 -18.14
N SER A 9 4.48 8.52 -17.27
CA SER A 9 5.16 7.24 -17.45
C SER A 9 4.86 6.23 -16.33
N ALA A 10 3.89 6.52 -15.45
CA ALA A 10 3.55 5.68 -14.31
C ALA A 10 2.03 5.59 -14.12
N ILE A 11 1.53 4.37 -14.01
CA ILE A 11 0.11 4.07 -13.80
C ILE A 11 -0.04 3.14 -12.61
N VAL A 12 -1.09 3.34 -11.83
CA VAL A 12 -1.52 2.41 -10.79
C VAL A 12 -2.86 1.78 -11.18
N GLY A 13 -2.91 0.46 -11.13
CA GLY A 13 -4.11 -0.36 -11.37
C GLY A 13 -4.63 -0.98 -10.07
N VAL A 14 -5.95 -1.10 -9.96
CA VAL A 14 -6.62 -1.73 -8.81
C VAL A 14 -7.80 -2.61 -9.25
N GLY A 15 -8.10 -3.63 -8.45
CA GLY A 15 -9.22 -4.53 -8.68
C GLY A 15 -9.24 -5.74 -7.74
N HIS A 16 -9.37 -6.92 -8.34
CA HIS A 16 -9.60 -8.19 -7.64
C HIS A 16 -8.36 -8.78 -6.96
N ASP A 17 -7.18 -8.20 -7.20
CA ASP A 17 -5.95 -8.59 -6.51
C ASP A 17 -5.86 -8.06 -5.07
N PHE A 18 -6.83 -7.22 -4.65
CA PHE A 18 -6.91 -6.58 -3.32
C PHE A 18 -5.69 -5.70 -2.96
N ASN A 19 -4.79 -5.49 -3.92
CA ASN A 19 -3.54 -4.79 -3.76
C ASN A 19 -3.29 -3.89 -4.99
N PRO A 20 -2.96 -2.59 -4.81
CA PRO A 20 -2.63 -1.76 -5.95
C PRO A 20 -1.37 -2.23 -6.69
N MET A 21 -1.46 -2.25 -8.01
CA MET A 21 -0.39 -2.67 -8.91
C MET A 21 0.21 -1.47 -9.62
N LEU A 22 1.53 -1.40 -9.64
CA LEU A 22 2.26 -0.32 -10.27
C LEU A 22 2.79 -0.77 -11.64
N PHE A 23 2.57 0.07 -12.64
CA PHE A 23 3.07 -0.09 -13.99
C PHE A 23 3.91 1.12 -14.36
N SER A 24 5.02 0.87 -15.06
CA SER A 24 5.89 1.94 -15.57
C SER A 24 6.13 1.74 -17.05
N GLN A 25 6.35 2.85 -17.74
CA GLN A 25 6.76 2.84 -19.13
C GLN A 25 8.28 2.69 -19.20
N ALA A 26 8.75 1.64 -19.86
CA ALA A 26 10.16 1.41 -20.10
C ALA A 26 10.68 2.30 -21.27
N ALA A 27 12.00 2.38 -21.42
CA ALA A 27 12.67 3.21 -22.43
C ALA A 27 12.26 2.90 -23.88
N ASN A 28 11.74 1.70 -24.13
CA ASN A 28 11.20 1.27 -25.42
C ASN A 28 9.73 1.69 -25.66
N ASN A 29 9.17 2.55 -24.81
CA ASN A 29 7.77 3.00 -24.80
C ASN A 29 6.73 1.92 -24.47
N PHE A 30 7.14 0.72 -24.06
CA PHE A 30 6.22 -0.32 -23.62
C PHE A 30 5.95 -0.21 -22.12
N TRP A 31 4.72 -0.52 -21.72
CA TRP A 31 4.33 -0.63 -20.33
C TRP A 31 4.70 -2.00 -19.78
N SER A 32 5.31 -2.02 -18.59
CA SER A 32 5.59 -3.25 -17.86
C SER A 32 5.06 -3.15 -16.44
N PHE A 33 4.70 -4.30 -15.88
CA PHE A 33 4.43 -4.41 -14.45
C PHE A 33 5.73 -4.16 -13.68
N SER A 34 5.69 -3.23 -12.72
CA SER A 34 6.82 -2.97 -11.82
C SER A 34 6.69 -3.82 -10.55
N GLU A 35 5.67 -3.57 -9.74
CA GLU A 35 5.49 -4.22 -8.44
C GLU A 35 4.10 -3.98 -7.85
N PHE A 36 3.80 -4.71 -6.77
CA PHE A 36 2.66 -4.42 -5.90
C PHE A 36 3.01 -3.37 -4.85
N VAL A 37 2.05 -2.51 -4.53
CA VAL A 37 2.20 -1.39 -3.60
C VAL A 37 2.18 -1.85 -2.14
N ASP A 38 1.30 -2.80 -1.80
CA ASP A 38 1.25 -3.39 -0.45
C ASP A 38 2.17 -4.59 -0.39
N LYS A 39 3.12 -4.56 0.57
CA LYS A 39 4.11 -5.62 0.75
C LYS A 39 3.96 -6.21 2.14
N LYS A 40 4.01 -7.53 2.25
CA LYS A 40 3.95 -8.22 3.53
C LYS A 40 5.08 -7.68 4.42
N PRO A 41 4.79 -7.22 5.65
CA PRO A 41 5.83 -6.80 6.58
C PRO A 41 6.75 -7.98 6.86
N THR A 42 8.02 -7.87 6.52
CA THR A 42 9.04 -8.79 7.00
C THR A 42 9.31 -8.48 8.48
N GLU A 43 9.46 -9.51 9.32
CA GLU A 43 9.63 -9.39 10.78
C GLU A 43 10.75 -8.41 11.22
N ALA A 44 11.72 -8.14 10.33
CA ALA A 44 12.79 -7.18 10.52
C ALA A 44 12.40 -5.69 10.39
N ALA A 45 11.18 -5.37 9.95
CA ALA A 45 10.73 -3.99 9.74
C ALA A 45 10.07 -3.35 10.99
N VAL A 46 10.18 -3.99 12.16
CA VAL A 46 9.91 -3.31 13.44
C VAL A 46 11.04 -2.31 13.63
N LYS A 47 10.82 -1.06 13.18
CA LYS A 47 11.68 0.06 13.51
C LYS A 47 11.91 0.03 15.02
N ILE A 48 13.17 -0.15 15.42
CA ILE A 48 13.63 0.09 16.78
C ILE A 48 13.39 1.58 17.02
N ASN A 49 12.21 1.91 17.53
CA ASN A 49 11.87 3.25 17.92
C ASN A 49 12.74 3.60 19.13
N SER A 50 13.72 4.47 18.93
CA SER A 50 14.77 4.84 19.87
C SER A 50 14.30 5.73 21.04
N GLY A 51 13.05 5.58 21.49
CA GLY A 51 12.48 6.34 22.61
C GLY A 51 11.32 5.62 23.30
N GLY A 52 11.31 5.62 24.64
CA GLY A 52 10.38 4.85 25.46
C GLY A 52 8.88 5.11 25.18
N PHE A 53 8.51 6.34 24.82
CA PHE A 53 7.12 6.68 24.48
C PHE A 53 6.65 6.03 23.17
N SER A 54 7.52 5.99 22.14
CA SER A 54 7.18 5.40 20.85
C SER A 54 7.11 3.87 20.93
N ALA A 55 7.93 3.26 21.79
CA ALA A 55 7.82 1.84 22.13
C ALA A 55 6.52 1.51 22.87
N ALA A 56 6.14 2.30 23.88
CA ALA A 56 4.88 2.12 24.62
C ALA A 56 3.65 2.28 23.70
N ARG A 57 3.67 3.24 22.78
CA ARG A 57 2.60 3.43 21.79
C ARG A 57 2.47 2.24 20.84
N SER A 58 3.58 1.73 20.30
CA SER A 58 3.58 0.55 19.42
C SER A 58 3.05 -0.70 20.14
N LEU A 59 3.46 -0.89 21.40
CA LEU A 59 2.94 -1.96 22.26
C LEU A 59 1.43 -1.81 22.50
N PHE A 60 0.95 -0.59 22.72
CA PHE A 60 -0.48 -0.33 22.88
C PHE A 60 -1.26 -0.64 21.59
N GLU A 61 -0.81 -0.13 20.44
CA GLU A 61 -1.44 -0.36 19.14
C GLU A 61 -1.52 -1.86 18.80
N SER A 62 -0.44 -2.62 19.02
CA SER A 62 -0.44 -4.08 18.79
C SER A 62 -1.39 -4.85 19.72
N LYS A 63 -1.72 -4.32 20.90
CA LYS A 63 -2.63 -4.96 21.86
C LYS A 63 -4.10 -4.69 21.57
N VAL A 64 -4.42 -3.64 20.81
CA VAL A 64 -5.80 -3.20 20.50
C VAL A 64 -6.37 -3.90 19.26
N MET A 65 -5.54 -4.52 18.41
CA MET A 65 -5.98 -5.31 17.24
C MET A 65 -6.60 -6.68 17.59
N ARG A 66 -7.19 -6.83 18.78
CA ARG A 66 -7.73 -8.09 19.30
C ARG A 66 -9.17 -8.29 18.83
N GLY A 67 -9.31 -8.71 17.57
CA GLY A 67 -10.55 -9.22 16.98
C GLY A 67 -10.39 -10.60 16.33
N GLN A 68 -9.18 -11.17 16.34
CA GLN A 68 -8.92 -12.54 15.89
C GLN A 68 -9.18 -13.50 17.05
N SER A 69 -9.98 -14.55 16.80
CA SER A 69 -10.28 -15.60 17.78
C SER A 69 -8.99 -16.09 18.46
N SER A 70 -9.08 -16.45 19.75
CA SER A 70 -7.99 -17.15 20.45
C SER A 70 -7.59 -18.44 19.75
N ASP A 71 -8.49 -18.99 18.93
CA ASP A 71 -8.31 -20.24 18.19
C ASP A 71 -7.77 -20.02 16.76
N ALA A 72 -7.54 -18.77 16.35
CA ALA A 72 -6.94 -18.46 15.05
C ALA A 72 -5.48 -18.93 15.04
N THR A 73 -5.17 -19.87 14.15
CA THR A 73 -3.82 -20.40 13.96
C THR A 73 -2.89 -19.30 13.44
N GLN A 74 -1.56 -19.44 13.60
CA GLN A 74 -0.63 -18.47 13.01
C GLN A 74 -0.82 -18.30 11.48
N LEU A 75 -1.31 -19.35 10.80
CA LEU A 75 -1.65 -19.32 9.38
C LEU A 75 -2.83 -18.38 9.08
N ASP A 76 -3.85 -18.33 9.95
CA ASP A 76 -5.01 -17.45 9.79
C ASP A 76 -4.63 -15.98 9.97
N LYS A 77 -3.67 -15.70 10.85
CA LYS A 77 -3.12 -14.34 11.07
C LYS A 77 -2.31 -13.85 9.89
N ASP A 78 -1.69 -14.78 9.18
CA ASP A 78 -0.84 -14.53 8.01
C ASP A 78 -1.61 -14.47 6.69
N MET A 79 -2.89 -14.88 6.66
CA MET A 79 -3.71 -14.90 5.43
C MET A 79 -4.24 -13.52 5.02
N LEU A 80 -4.53 -12.62 5.97
CA LEU A 80 -5.13 -11.30 5.71
C LEU A 80 -4.15 -10.16 6.03
N TRP A 81 -2.94 -10.24 5.47
CA TRP A 81 -1.89 -9.24 5.71
C TRP A 81 -2.05 -7.98 4.85
N MET A 82 -2.81 -8.06 3.76
CA MET A 82 -3.07 -6.93 2.89
C MET A 82 -4.01 -5.94 3.59
N LYS A 83 -3.80 -4.64 3.35
CA LYS A 83 -4.64 -3.59 3.94
C LYS A 83 -6.10 -3.71 3.49
N HIS A 84 -6.32 -4.14 2.26
CA HIS A 84 -7.64 -4.47 1.75
C HIS A 84 -7.89 -5.97 1.78
N GLU A 85 -9.09 -6.35 2.19
CA GLU A 85 -9.54 -7.76 2.29
C GLU A 85 -10.63 -8.09 1.26
N SER A 86 -10.91 -7.15 0.35
CA SER A 86 -11.89 -7.33 -0.71
C SER A 86 -11.54 -6.48 -1.94
N ASN A 87 -12.34 -6.65 -3.00
CA ASN A 87 -12.13 -6.01 -4.29
C ASN A 87 -12.05 -4.49 -4.16
N ILE A 88 -10.95 -3.89 -4.65
CA ILE A 88 -10.77 -2.45 -4.68
C ILE A 88 -11.66 -1.90 -5.81
N THR A 89 -12.62 -1.06 -5.44
CA THR A 89 -13.63 -0.54 -6.35
C THR A 89 -13.41 0.92 -6.71
N CYS A 90 -12.59 1.66 -5.96
CA CYS A 90 -12.25 3.06 -6.26
C CYS A 90 -10.77 3.35 -6.02
N ILE A 91 -10.21 4.24 -6.84
CA ILE A 91 -8.89 4.84 -6.67
C ILE A 91 -8.97 6.30 -7.08
N GLN A 92 -8.43 7.22 -6.27
CA GLN A 92 -8.45 8.66 -6.53
C GLN A 92 -7.13 9.32 -6.14
N PRO A 93 -6.70 10.38 -6.84
CA PRO A 93 -5.55 11.18 -6.42
C PRO A 93 -5.93 11.93 -5.13
N TYR A 94 -5.02 11.96 -4.17
CA TYR A 94 -5.21 12.68 -2.91
C TYR A 94 -4.34 13.93 -2.83
N ALA A 95 -3.08 13.82 -3.24
CA ALA A 95 -2.14 14.94 -3.31
C ALA A 95 -1.28 14.86 -4.56
N GLN A 96 -0.88 16.02 -5.09
CA GLN A 96 0.00 16.16 -6.25
C GLN A 96 1.20 17.04 -5.90
N SER A 97 2.31 16.83 -6.61
CA SER A 97 3.48 17.69 -6.56
C SER A 97 3.23 18.98 -7.34
N ALA A 98 4.10 19.97 -7.14
CA ALA A 98 4.10 21.19 -7.96
C ALA A 98 4.34 20.92 -9.46
N SER A 99 4.95 19.78 -9.81
CA SER A 99 5.15 19.34 -11.20
C SER A 99 3.94 18.62 -11.81
N GLY A 100 2.86 18.39 -11.03
CA GLY A 100 1.62 17.75 -11.48
C GLY A 100 1.57 16.22 -11.27
N GLY A 101 2.67 15.59 -10.86
CA GLY A 101 2.71 14.17 -10.51
C GLY A 101 1.96 13.87 -9.21
N VAL A 102 1.22 12.77 -9.14
CA VAL A 102 0.53 12.34 -7.92
C VAL A 102 1.56 11.89 -6.90
N THR A 103 1.47 12.40 -5.66
CA THR A 103 2.36 12.05 -4.53
C THR A 103 1.67 11.14 -3.51
N GLU A 104 0.34 11.27 -3.40
CA GLU A 104 -0.50 10.45 -2.54
C GLU A 104 -1.79 10.10 -3.27
N PHE A 105 -2.28 8.88 -3.07
CA PHE A 105 -3.55 8.43 -3.62
C PHE A 105 -4.33 7.61 -2.59
N SER A 106 -5.65 7.56 -2.74
CA SER A 106 -6.52 6.78 -1.87
C SER A 106 -7.20 5.67 -2.65
N THR A 107 -7.48 4.57 -1.95
CA THR A 107 -8.27 3.45 -2.47
C THR A 107 -9.42 3.13 -1.53
N SER A 108 -10.54 2.68 -2.09
CA SER A 108 -11.63 2.09 -1.31
C SER A 108 -12.05 0.74 -1.90
N ALA A 109 -12.44 -0.17 -1.01
CA ALA A 109 -12.82 -1.53 -1.37
C ALA A 109 -14.15 -1.94 -0.73
N LEU A 110 -14.66 -3.11 -1.12
CA LEU A 110 -15.90 -3.68 -0.57
C LEU A 110 -15.77 -4.13 0.89
N ASP A 111 -14.57 -4.12 1.46
CA ASP A 111 -14.30 -4.31 2.89
C ASP A 111 -14.68 -3.09 3.75
N GLY A 112 -15.14 -1.99 3.13
CA GLY A 112 -15.51 -0.76 3.80
C GLY A 112 -14.33 0.11 4.22
N ARG A 113 -13.08 -0.27 3.87
CA ARG A 113 -11.88 0.48 4.22
C ARG A 113 -11.55 1.53 3.17
N VAL A 114 -11.02 2.65 3.63
CA VAL A 114 -10.36 3.66 2.78
C VAL A 114 -8.90 3.73 3.22
N VAL A 115 -7.99 3.48 2.28
CA VAL A 115 -6.55 3.44 2.55
C VAL A 115 -5.87 4.57 1.81
N LEU A 116 -5.05 5.35 2.53
CA LEU A 116 -4.19 6.38 1.97
C LEU A 116 -2.79 5.82 1.72
N TRP A 117 -2.30 5.97 0.49
CA TRP A 117 -0.99 5.53 0.06
C TRP A 117 -0.11 6.75 -0.21
N LYS A 118 1.01 6.85 0.49
CA LYS A 118 1.97 7.94 0.34
C LYS A 118 3.21 7.43 -0.37
N LEU A 119 3.43 7.83 -1.63
CA LEU A 119 4.48 7.25 -2.46
C LEU A 119 5.86 7.28 -1.79
N LYS A 120 6.22 8.41 -1.17
CA LYS A 120 7.50 8.58 -0.44
C LYS A 120 7.69 7.64 0.76
N SER A 121 6.60 7.13 1.33
CA SER A 121 6.63 6.24 2.50
C SER A 121 6.46 4.78 2.11
N LEU A 122 6.20 4.48 0.84
CA LEU A 122 6.09 3.12 0.36
C LEU A 122 7.48 2.53 0.17
N ASN A 123 7.60 1.24 0.48
CA ASN A 123 8.81 0.47 0.19
C ASN A 123 8.78 -0.03 -1.27
N VAL A 124 8.54 0.88 -2.21
CA VAL A 124 8.50 0.62 -3.66
C VAL A 124 9.67 1.33 -4.33
N GLU A 125 10.16 0.78 -5.42
CA GLU A 125 11.31 1.30 -6.14
C GLU A 125 10.90 2.49 -7.03
N LEU A 126 10.73 3.66 -6.39
CA LEU A 126 10.32 4.89 -7.04
C LEU A 126 11.30 5.38 -8.12
N SER A 127 12.56 4.92 -8.11
CA SER A 127 13.55 5.25 -9.16
C SER A 127 13.14 4.74 -10.54
N LYS A 128 12.27 3.71 -10.60
CA LYS A 128 11.70 3.19 -11.85
C LYS A 128 10.48 3.99 -12.33
N LEU A 129 10.02 4.95 -11.54
CA LEU A 129 8.88 5.82 -11.85
C LEU A 129 9.39 7.25 -12.08
N HIS A 130 9.26 7.75 -13.30
CA HIS A 130 9.47 9.18 -13.55
C HIS A 130 8.22 9.95 -13.12
N LEU A 131 8.16 10.34 -11.84
CA LEU A 131 7.04 11.07 -11.21
C LEU A 131 7.17 12.59 -11.31
#